data_AF-A0A1Q5MI97-F1
#
_entry.id   AF-A0A1Q5MI97-F1
#
_cell.length_a   1.000
_cell.length_b   1.000
_cell.length_c   1.000
_cell.angle_alpha   90.00
_cell.angle_beta   90.00
_cell.angle_gamma   90.00
#
_symmetry.space_group_name_H-M   'P 1'
#
loop_
_entity.id
_entity.type
_entity.pdbx_description
1 polymer ?
#
loop_
_entity_poly.entity_id
_entity_poly.type
_entity_poly.pdbx_seq_one_letter_code
_entity_poly.pdbx_strand_id
1 'polypeptide(L)'
;MGLDYSYQIFVPAQNVTRALHELTKLAPPTRRVTPLTVTMPGGDRVVVPFTSHFKSEPVDCSTSGSLELDTSIMFGVDEAVREFYDSDAEPDELGRVQIGYIYLTVRFAPERHPRFASLDFMAATSGMSRLFERSASVRAVFTDLTAASGGVCCLLDTESDTFHLCWLNGQPVQDTVPGPRFADYRALVESWSERRSLSAT
;
A
#
# COMPACT_ATOMS: atom_id res chain seq x y z
N MET A 1 12.56 3.61 -21.22
CA MET A 1 11.55 3.93 -20.19
C MET A 1 11.90 3.14 -18.94
N GLY A 2 11.62 3.68 -17.76
CA GLY A 2 11.81 2.94 -16.50
C GLY A 2 10.71 1.89 -16.31
N LEU A 3 10.92 1.00 -15.34
CA LEU A 3 9.87 0.15 -14.77
C LEU A 3 9.17 0.90 -13.63
N ASP A 4 7.85 0.93 -13.62
CA ASP A 4 6.99 1.63 -12.66
C ASP A 4 6.05 0.64 -11.94
N TYR A 5 6.62 -0.35 -11.25
CA TYR A 5 5.83 -1.40 -10.61
C TYR A 5 5.14 -0.87 -9.35
N SER A 6 3.95 -1.40 -9.05
CA SER A 6 3.19 -0.97 -7.88
C SER A 6 2.55 -2.11 -7.10
N TYR A 7 2.49 -1.96 -5.77
CA TYR A 7 1.60 -2.78 -4.95
C TYR A 7 0.27 -2.06 -4.78
N GLN A 8 -0.84 -2.75 -5.05
CA GLN A 8 -2.19 -2.22 -4.89
C GLN A 8 -2.92 -2.97 -3.78
N ILE A 9 -3.38 -2.24 -2.77
CA ILE A 9 -4.17 -2.75 -1.66
C ILE A 9 -5.60 -2.25 -1.80
N PHE A 10 -6.56 -3.17 -1.70
CA PHE A 10 -7.98 -2.84 -1.73
C PHE A 10 -8.61 -3.04 -0.36
N VAL A 11 -9.25 -2.00 0.15
CA VAL A 11 -9.92 -1.99 1.45
C VAL A 11 -11.36 -1.52 1.29
N PRO A 12 -12.31 -1.94 2.15
CA PRO A 12 -13.60 -1.28 2.24
C PRO A 12 -13.42 0.23 2.42
N ALA A 13 -14.22 1.07 1.76
CA ALA A 13 -14.02 2.52 1.76
C ALA A 13 -13.97 3.12 3.18
N GLN A 14 -14.76 2.58 4.12
CA GLN A 14 -14.72 3.02 5.53
C GLN A 14 -13.39 2.70 6.26
N ASN A 15 -12.55 1.82 5.72
CA ASN A 15 -11.31 1.38 6.35
C ASN A 15 -10.08 2.20 5.93
N VAL A 16 -10.21 3.21 5.07
CA VAL A 16 -9.03 3.97 4.60
C VAL A 16 -8.30 4.65 5.75
N THR A 17 -9.03 5.27 6.68
CA THR A 17 -8.43 5.87 7.90
C THR A 17 -7.62 4.85 8.69
N ARG A 18 -8.16 3.63 8.85
CA ARG A 18 -7.45 2.51 9.50
C ARG A 18 -6.21 2.12 8.70
N ALA A 19 -6.30 2.03 7.38
CA ALA A 19 -5.17 1.67 6.52
C ALA A 19 -4.02 2.68 6.62
N LEU A 20 -4.34 3.98 6.62
CA LEU A 20 -3.35 5.03 6.83
C LEU A 20 -2.71 4.93 8.22
N HIS A 21 -3.51 4.66 9.27
CA HIS A 21 -2.97 4.45 10.61
C HIS A 21 -2.03 3.25 10.69
N GLU A 22 -2.40 2.10 10.10
CA GLU A 22 -1.51 0.94 10.04
C GLU A 22 -0.23 1.23 9.25
N LEU A 23 -0.33 1.98 8.14
CA LEU A 23 0.82 2.43 7.37
C LEU A 23 1.76 3.34 8.20
N THR A 24 1.22 4.20 9.09
CA THR A 24 2.09 5.05 9.95
C THR A 24 3.01 4.24 10.87
N LYS A 25 2.62 3.02 11.26
CA LYS A 25 3.45 2.13 12.10
C LYS A 25 4.65 1.56 11.34
N LEU A 26 4.60 1.59 10.01
CA LEU A 26 5.68 1.17 9.12
C LEU A 26 6.60 2.33 8.72
N ALA A 27 6.31 3.56 9.18
CA ALA A 27 7.13 4.72 8.86
C ALA A 27 8.48 4.68 9.61
N PRO A 28 9.55 5.27 9.03
CA PRO A 28 10.83 5.43 9.71
C PRO A 28 10.69 6.20 11.03
N PRO A 29 11.44 5.81 12.08
CA PRO A 29 11.34 6.45 13.39
C PRO A 29 11.88 7.89 13.40
N THR A 30 12.81 8.22 12.49
CA THR A 30 13.40 9.55 12.41
C THR A 30 12.42 10.52 11.73
N ARG A 31 11.84 11.43 12.52
CA ARG A 31 10.97 12.51 12.02
C ARG A 31 11.78 13.57 11.27
N ARG A 32 12.21 13.25 10.06
CA ARG A 32 12.86 14.21 9.14
C ARG A 32 11.86 15.18 8.52
N VAL A 33 10.56 14.88 8.63
CA VAL A 33 9.46 15.68 8.07
C VAL A 33 8.43 16.01 9.14
N THR A 34 7.81 17.18 9.02
CA THR A 34 6.68 17.57 9.86
C THR A 34 5.47 16.68 9.51
N PRO A 35 4.78 16.10 10.51
CA PRO A 35 3.60 15.29 10.25
C PRO A 35 2.52 16.07 9.48
N LEU A 36 1.98 15.44 8.45
CA LEU A 36 0.91 15.94 7.60
C LEU A 36 -0.44 15.62 8.24
N THR A 37 -1.34 16.60 8.31
CA THR A 37 -2.74 16.36 8.68
C THR A 37 -3.59 16.21 7.43
N VAL A 38 -4.33 15.11 7.34
CA VAL A 38 -5.25 14.82 6.25
C VAL A 38 -6.68 14.82 6.78
N THR A 39 -7.57 15.56 6.13
CA THR A 39 -9.02 15.50 6.38
C THR A 39 -9.65 14.53 5.37
N MET A 40 -10.31 13.49 5.86
CA MET A 40 -10.87 12.40 5.06
C MET A 40 -12.26 12.75 4.52
N PRO A 41 -12.75 12.05 3.48
CA PRO A 41 -14.16 12.05 3.14
C PRO A 41 -15.01 11.69 4.37
N GLY A 42 -15.96 12.54 4.75
CA GLY A 42 -16.74 12.41 5.99
C GLY A 42 -16.24 13.26 7.16
N GLY A 43 -15.08 13.92 7.03
CA GLY A 43 -14.58 14.93 7.98
C GLY A 43 -13.63 14.42 9.06
N ASP A 44 -13.39 13.11 9.14
CA ASP A 44 -12.38 12.53 10.04
C ASP A 44 -10.99 13.09 9.73
N ARG A 45 -10.14 13.24 10.74
CA ARG A 45 -8.77 13.76 10.56
C ARG A 45 -7.75 12.71 10.96
N VAL A 46 -6.75 12.51 10.10
CA VAL A 46 -5.63 11.59 10.31
C VAL A 46 -4.33 12.37 10.25
N VAL A 47 -3.40 12.07 11.16
CA VAL A 47 -2.05 12.62 11.13
C VAL A 47 -1.10 11.52 10.66
N VAL A 48 -0.35 11.79 9.60
CA VAL A 48 0.59 10.84 9.00
C VAL A 48 2.00 11.42 8.96
N PRO A 49 3.06 10.60 9.17
CA PRO A 49 4.45 11.05 9.12
C PRO A 49 4.99 11.10 7.68
N PHE A 50 4.15 11.50 6.72
CA PHE A 50 4.44 11.51 5.29
C PHE A 50 4.30 12.92 4.73
N THR A 51 4.72 13.14 3.50
CA THR A 51 4.45 14.39 2.77
C THR A 51 3.40 14.17 1.70
N SER A 52 2.85 15.26 1.17
CA SER A 52 2.08 15.28 -0.06
C SER A 52 2.74 16.27 -1.01
N HIS A 53 3.11 15.81 -2.21
CA HIS A 53 3.90 16.60 -3.17
C HIS A 53 5.16 17.21 -2.54
N PHE A 54 5.83 16.46 -1.66
CA PHE A 54 7.00 16.84 -0.87
C PHE A 54 6.78 18.00 0.12
N LYS A 55 5.51 18.25 0.50
CA LYS A 55 5.13 19.28 1.47
C LYS A 55 4.36 18.69 2.65
N SER A 56 4.31 19.45 3.74
CA SER A 56 3.64 19.08 4.99
C SER A 56 2.41 19.95 5.30
N GLU A 57 1.93 20.74 4.33
CA GLU A 57 0.71 21.53 4.54
C GLU A 57 -0.53 20.62 4.65
N PRO A 58 -1.49 20.90 5.54
CA PRO A 58 -2.68 20.07 5.68
C PRO A 58 -3.41 19.83 4.34
N VAL A 59 -3.80 18.59 4.09
CA VAL A 59 -4.53 18.19 2.88
C VAL A 59 -5.99 17.93 3.24
N ASP A 60 -6.91 18.54 2.49
CA ASP A 60 -8.34 18.32 2.65
C ASP A 60 -8.89 17.47 1.50
N CYS A 61 -9.29 16.23 1.83
CA CYS A 61 -9.91 15.29 0.91
C CYS A 61 -11.43 15.19 1.08
N SER A 62 -12.08 16.12 1.80
CA SER A 62 -13.53 16.09 2.02
C SER A 62 -14.36 16.09 0.73
N THR A 63 -13.84 16.70 -0.34
CA THR A 63 -14.46 16.75 -1.69
C THR A 63 -13.60 16.09 -2.77
N SER A 64 -12.41 15.61 -2.43
CA SER A 64 -11.48 14.98 -3.38
C SER A 64 -11.78 13.50 -3.56
N GLY A 65 -11.63 13.01 -4.80
CA GLY A 65 -11.68 11.57 -5.10
C GLY A 65 -10.40 10.81 -4.74
N SER A 66 -9.29 11.53 -4.50
CA SER A 66 -7.98 10.95 -4.24
C SER A 66 -7.13 11.73 -3.23
N LEU A 67 -6.08 11.07 -2.74
CA LEU A 67 -5.01 11.60 -1.91
C LEU A 67 -3.68 11.07 -2.42
N GLU A 68 -2.68 11.95 -2.56
CA GLU A 68 -1.32 11.59 -2.95
C GLU A 68 -0.36 11.85 -1.80
N LEU A 69 0.48 10.88 -1.49
CA LEU A 69 1.46 10.93 -0.42
C LEU A 69 2.82 10.43 -0.91
N ASP A 70 3.89 11.08 -0.48
CA ASP A 70 5.25 10.59 -0.64
C ASP A 70 5.70 10.00 0.69
N THR A 71 6.05 8.72 0.68
CA THR A 71 6.35 7.97 1.91
C THR A 71 7.66 7.20 1.81
N SER A 72 8.17 6.77 2.96
CA SER A 72 9.18 5.73 3.07
C SER A 72 8.65 4.69 4.04
N ILE A 73 8.98 3.43 3.79
CA ILE A 73 8.47 2.28 4.56
C ILE A 73 9.65 1.48 5.08
N MET A 74 9.53 0.96 6.30
CA MET A 74 10.48 0.06 6.93
C MET A 74 10.23 -1.38 6.46
N PHE A 75 11.22 -1.99 5.80
CA PHE A 75 11.14 -3.36 5.31
C PHE A 75 12.16 -4.26 6.00
N GLY A 76 11.79 -5.51 6.28
CA GLY A 76 12.74 -6.53 6.72
C GLY A 76 13.78 -6.84 5.65
N VAL A 77 14.98 -7.26 6.06
CA VAL A 77 16.11 -7.48 5.15
C VAL A 77 16.15 -8.92 4.63
N ASP A 78 15.81 -9.12 3.35
CA ASP A 78 16.11 -10.33 2.59
C ASP A 78 17.21 -10.09 1.54
N GLU A 79 17.53 -11.11 0.72
CA GLU A 79 18.59 -11.00 -0.31
C GLU A 79 18.35 -9.85 -1.30
N ALA A 80 17.12 -9.72 -1.81
CA ALA A 80 16.78 -8.65 -2.75
C ALA A 80 16.85 -7.26 -2.10
N VAL A 81 16.43 -7.14 -0.83
CA VAL A 81 16.61 -5.91 -0.06
C VAL A 81 18.08 -5.61 0.15
N ARG A 82 18.95 -6.59 0.46
CA ARG A 82 20.40 -6.36 0.59
C ARG A 82 21.06 -5.92 -0.71
N GLU A 83 20.67 -6.53 -1.84
CA GLU A 83 21.18 -6.13 -3.16
C GLU A 83 20.77 -4.71 -3.54
N PHE A 84 19.54 -4.31 -3.19
CA PHE A 84 19.03 -2.98 -3.46
C PHE A 84 19.61 -1.94 -2.49
N TYR A 85 19.76 -2.32 -1.22
CA TYR A 85 20.17 -1.47 -0.12
C TYR A 85 21.70 -1.52 0.04
N ASP A 86 22.40 -0.81 -0.83
CA ASP A 86 23.84 -0.55 -0.73
C ASP A 86 24.05 0.77 0.03
N SER A 87 23.75 0.79 1.34
CA SER A 87 23.92 1.99 2.16
C SER A 87 24.53 1.71 3.53
N ASP A 88 25.33 2.65 4.02
CA ASP A 88 25.92 2.67 5.37
C ASP A 88 24.88 2.86 6.49
N ALA A 89 23.59 3.03 6.16
CA ALA A 89 22.56 3.25 7.17
C ALA A 89 22.18 1.93 7.87
N GLU A 90 22.43 1.88 9.18
CA GLU A 90 22.18 0.70 10.00
C GLU A 90 20.67 0.34 10.02
N PRO A 91 20.33 -0.96 9.96
CA PRO A 91 18.97 -1.42 10.22
C PRO A 91 18.48 -0.96 11.59
N ASP A 92 17.16 -0.82 11.75
CA ASP A 92 16.56 -0.52 13.04
C ASP A 92 16.67 -1.70 14.03
N GLU A 93 16.18 -1.52 15.25
CA GLU A 93 16.19 -2.54 16.32
C GLU A 93 15.45 -3.84 15.92
N LEU A 94 14.59 -3.79 14.90
CA LEU A 94 13.86 -4.93 14.35
C LEU A 94 14.53 -5.52 13.09
N GLY A 95 15.74 -5.07 12.75
CA GLY A 95 16.48 -5.49 11.57
C GLY A 95 15.84 -5.02 10.26
N ARG A 96 15.11 -3.90 10.28
CA ARG A 96 14.44 -3.32 9.11
C ARG A 96 15.21 -2.14 8.56
N VAL A 97 15.12 -1.91 7.26
CA VAL A 97 15.73 -0.77 6.56
C VAL A 97 14.67 0.14 5.98
N GLN A 98 14.96 1.43 5.93
CA GLN A 98 14.10 2.43 5.28
C GLN A 98 14.26 2.35 3.76
N ILE A 99 13.16 2.19 3.03
CA ILE A 99 13.14 2.27 1.57
C ILE A 99 12.10 3.30 1.14
N GLY A 100 12.54 4.22 0.27
CA GLY A 100 11.71 5.29 -0.28
C GLY A 100 12.52 6.24 -1.18
N TYR A 101 11.88 7.24 -1.78
CA TYR A 101 10.44 7.52 -1.71
C TYR A 101 9.61 6.46 -2.45
N ILE A 102 8.44 6.16 -1.90
CA ILE A 102 7.37 5.38 -2.51
C ILE A 102 6.19 6.35 -2.67
N TYR A 103 5.61 6.42 -3.86
CA TYR A 103 4.45 7.26 -4.13
C TYR A 103 3.18 6.49 -3.81
N LEU A 104 2.40 6.98 -2.85
CA LEU A 104 1.11 6.41 -2.48
C LEU A 104 -0.01 7.25 -3.08
N THR A 105 -0.82 6.65 -3.94
CA THR A 105 -2.10 7.22 -4.38
C THR A 105 -3.26 6.46 -3.73
N VAL A 106 -4.06 7.15 -2.93
CA VAL A 106 -5.32 6.63 -2.39
C VAL A 106 -6.47 7.11 -3.27
N ARG A 107 -7.37 6.20 -3.66
CA ARG A 107 -8.61 6.52 -4.39
C ARG A 107 -9.81 6.07 -3.54
N PHE A 108 -10.67 6.99 -3.11
CA PHE A 108 -11.62 6.76 -2.02
C PHE A 108 -12.86 5.94 -2.39
N ALA A 109 -13.26 5.94 -3.66
CA ALA A 109 -14.36 5.11 -4.18
C ALA A 109 -14.33 5.13 -5.73
N PRO A 110 -13.36 4.45 -6.38
CA PRO A 110 -13.27 4.48 -7.83
C PRO A 110 -14.45 3.74 -8.48
N GLU A 111 -14.88 4.22 -9.65
CA GLU A 111 -16.10 3.77 -10.34
C GLU A 111 -16.19 2.25 -10.54
N ARG A 112 -15.05 1.59 -10.76
CA ARG A 112 -14.98 0.13 -10.99
C ARG A 112 -15.33 -0.69 -9.75
N HIS A 113 -15.17 -0.13 -8.55
CA HIS A 113 -15.49 -0.80 -7.29
C HIS A 113 -15.81 0.23 -6.19
N PRO A 114 -17.00 0.86 -6.24
CA PRO A 114 -17.33 2.04 -5.43
C PRO A 114 -17.46 1.76 -3.93
N ARG A 115 -17.54 0.49 -3.52
CA ARG A 115 -17.56 0.07 -2.11
C ARG A 115 -16.15 -0.05 -1.50
N PHE A 116 -15.13 0.03 -2.33
CA PHE A 116 -13.74 -0.19 -1.95
C PHE A 116 -12.90 1.01 -2.33
N ALA A 117 -11.89 1.30 -1.52
CA ALA A 117 -10.81 2.21 -1.85
C ALA A 117 -9.58 1.42 -2.30
N SER A 118 -8.74 2.03 -3.13
CA SER A 118 -7.44 1.48 -3.51
C SER A 118 -6.32 2.33 -2.92
N LEU A 119 -5.30 1.69 -2.36
CA LEU A 119 -4.01 2.28 -2.00
C LEU A 119 -2.97 1.72 -2.95
N ASP A 120 -2.44 2.57 -3.82
CA ASP A 120 -1.51 2.22 -4.89
C ASP A 120 -0.12 2.76 -4.54
N PHE A 121 0.82 1.86 -4.26
CA PHE A 121 2.18 2.15 -3.83
C PHE A 121 3.13 1.96 -5.01
N MET A 122 3.44 3.04 -5.71
CA MET A 122 4.28 3.04 -6.90
C MET A 122 5.76 3.19 -6.51
N ALA A 123 6.60 2.31 -7.07
CA ALA A 123 8.05 2.40 -6.95
C ALA A 123 8.59 3.63 -7.69
N ALA A 124 9.46 4.41 -7.04
CA ALA A 124 9.99 5.64 -7.65
C ALA A 124 11.11 5.41 -8.68
N THR A 125 11.66 4.20 -8.75
CA THR A 125 12.78 3.87 -9.65
C THR A 125 12.67 2.43 -10.15
N SER A 126 13.30 2.14 -11.29
CA SER A 126 13.33 0.77 -11.82
C SER A 126 14.08 -0.22 -10.93
N GLY A 127 15.03 0.24 -10.11
CA GLY A 127 15.66 -0.60 -9.09
C GLY A 127 14.66 -1.02 -8.01
N MET A 128 13.83 -0.07 -7.55
CA MET A 128 12.79 -0.33 -6.56
C MET A 128 11.66 -1.19 -7.14
N SER A 129 11.33 -1.02 -8.42
CA SER A 129 10.38 -1.89 -9.12
C SER A 129 10.83 -3.36 -9.10
N ARG A 130 12.10 -3.63 -9.44
CA ARG A 130 12.68 -4.99 -9.34
C ARG A 130 12.72 -5.51 -7.90
N LEU A 131 12.95 -4.62 -6.93
CA LEU A 131 12.87 -4.97 -5.53
C LEU A 131 11.46 -5.42 -5.13
N PHE A 132 10.42 -4.67 -5.54
CA PHE A 132 9.02 -4.99 -5.24
C PHE A 132 8.60 -6.36 -5.76
N GLU A 133 9.08 -6.72 -6.95
CA GLU A 133 8.85 -8.03 -7.57
C GLU A 133 9.58 -9.16 -6.83
N ARG A 134 10.87 -8.99 -6.54
CA ARG A 134 11.76 -10.06 -6.05
C ARG A 134 11.71 -10.30 -4.55
N SER A 135 11.45 -9.27 -3.74
CA SER A 135 11.59 -9.36 -2.29
C SER A 135 10.36 -9.99 -1.62
N ALA A 136 10.58 -11.08 -0.90
CA ALA A 136 9.55 -11.70 -0.06
C ALA A 136 9.24 -10.83 1.17
N SER A 137 10.24 -10.14 1.72
CA SER A 137 10.04 -9.20 2.84
C SER A 137 9.20 -8.00 2.44
N VAL A 138 9.39 -7.46 1.23
CA VAL A 138 8.55 -6.38 0.69
C VAL A 138 7.12 -6.85 0.48
N ARG A 139 6.94 -8.02 -0.15
CA ARG A 139 5.61 -8.63 -0.33
C ARG A 139 4.90 -8.83 1.02
N ALA A 140 5.61 -9.34 2.02
CA ALA A 140 5.08 -9.57 3.36
C ALA A 140 4.54 -8.28 3.99
N VAL A 141 5.27 -7.17 3.88
CA VAL A 141 4.80 -5.86 4.39
C VAL A 141 3.47 -5.45 3.76
N PHE A 142 3.32 -5.58 2.44
CA PHE A 142 2.06 -5.21 1.77
C PHE A 142 0.92 -6.19 2.07
N THR A 143 1.17 -7.49 2.18
CA THR A 143 0.14 -8.46 2.57
C THR A 143 -0.29 -8.29 4.03
N ASP A 144 0.66 -8.00 4.92
CA ASP A 144 0.39 -7.76 6.35
C ASP A 144 -0.35 -6.44 6.54
N LEU A 145 0.03 -5.38 5.81
CA LEU A 145 -0.71 -4.12 5.79
C LEU A 145 -2.13 -4.33 5.27
N THR A 146 -2.32 -5.15 4.23
CA THR A 146 -3.65 -5.52 3.73
C THR A 146 -4.47 -6.19 4.82
N ALA A 147 -3.91 -7.20 5.50
CA ALA A 147 -4.59 -7.90 6.59
C ALA A 147 -4.94 -6.96 7.76
N ALA A 148 -3.98 -6.18 8.24
CA ALA A 148 -4.12 -5.26 9.36
C ALA A 148 -5.13 -4.14 9.08
N SER A 149 -5.27 -3.73 7.83
CA SER A 149 -6.23 -2.71 7.37
C SER A 149 -7.66 -3.25 7.18
N GLY A 150 -7.87 -4.56 7.30
CA GLY A 150 -9.12 -5.20 6.92
C GLY A 150 -9.34 -5.18 5.40
N GLY A 151 -8.26 -5.21 4.63
CA GLY A 151 -8.24 -5.27 3.18
C GLY A 151 -8.65 -6.63 2.63
N VAL A 152 -9.25 -6.59 1.44
CA VAL A 152 -9.79 -7.77 0.75
C VAL A 152 -8.84 -8.31 -0.31
N CYS A 153 -7.93 -7.49 -0.83
CA CYS A 153 -7.04 -7.88 -1.93
C CYS A 153 -5.72 -7.11 -1.89
N CYS A 154 -4.63 -7.79 -2.25
CA CYS A 154 -3.32 -7.20 -2.52
C CYS A 154 -2.79 -7.73 -3.85
N LEU A 155 -2.44 -6.82 -4.76
CA LEU A 155 -1.87 -7.11 -6.07
C LEU A 155 -0.48 -6.49 -6.20
N LEU A 156 0.38 -7.11 -6.99
CA LEU A 156 1.55 -6.47 -7.58
C LEU A 156 1.29 -6.29 -9.08
N ASP A 157 1.36 -5.05 -9.54
CA ASP A 157 1.36 -4.64 -10.94
C ASP A 157 2.81 -4.50 -11.42
N THR A 158 3.18 -5.28 -12.43
CA THR A 158 4.51 -5.27 -13.07
C THR A 158 4.49 -4.59 -14.44
N GLU A 159 3.45 -3.80 -14.72
CA GLU A 159 3.15 -3.20 -16.04
C GLU A 159 3.03 -4.25 -17.16
N SER A 160 2.75 -5.49 -16.78
CA SER A 160 2.43 -6.58 -17.69
C SER A 160 0.91 -6.66 -17.90
N ASP A 161 0.48 -7.53 -18.83
CA ASP A 161 -0.95 -7.81 -19.02
C ASP A 161 -1.58 -8.57 -17.83
N THR A 162 -0.79 -8.92 -16.81
CA THR A 162 -1.23 -9.66 -15.63
C THR A 162 -0.79 -9.00 -14.32
N PHE A 163 -1.68 -9.04 -13.32
CA PHE A 163 -1.37 -8.71 -11.94
C PHE A 163 -0.98 -9.98 -11.18
N HIS A 164 0.00 -9.90 -10.29
CA HIS A 164 0.29 -10.96 -9.34
C HIS A 164 -0.59 -10.80 -8.11
N LEU A 165 -1.48 -11.76 -7.85
CA LEU A 165 -2.35 -11.77 -6.68
C LEU A 165 -1.61 -12.33 -5.46
N CYS A 166 -1.35 -11.47 -4.47
CA CYS A 166 -0.58 -11.80 -3.26
C CYS A 166 -1.47 -12.08 -2.04
N TRP A 167 -2.68 -11.53 -1.99
CA TRP A 167 -3.64 -11.71 -0.88
C TRP A 167 -5.06 -11.63 -1.38
N LEU A 168 -5.94 -12.50 -0.86
CA LEU A 168 -7.38 -12.45 -1.15
C LEU A 168 -8.21 -12.91 0.06
N ASN A 169 -9.19 -12.09 0.46
CA ASN A 169 -10.22 -12.41 1.44
C ASN A 169 -9.70 -13.03 2.75
N GLY A 170 -8.57 -12.52 3.24
CA GLY A 170 -7.99 -12.92 4.52
C GLY A 170 -6.97 -14.06 4.43
N GLN A 171 -6.53 -14.43 3.24
CA GLN A 171 -5.52 -15.48 3.02
C GLN A 171 -4.43 -15.00 2.04
N PRO A 172 -3.16 -15.39 2.24
CA PRO A 172 -2.14 -15.22 1.24
C PRO A 172 -2.45 -16.11 0.03
N VAL A 173 -2.21 -15.58 -1.17
CA VAL A 173 -2.43 -16.28 -2.44
C VAL A 173 -1.21 -16.07 -3.32
N GLN A 174 -0.96 -17.00 -4.24
CA GLN A 174 0.03 -16.85 -5.28
C GLN A 174 -0.63 -17.27 -6.60
N ASP A 175 -1.18 -16.30 -7.30
CA ASP A 175 -1.93 -16.48 -8.56
C ASP A 175 -1.72 -15.26 -9.46
N THR A 176 -2.25 -15.28 -10.68
CA THR A 176 -2.28 -14.14 -11.58
C THR A 176 -3.71 -13.73 -11.93
N VAL A 177 -3.90 -12.47 -12.29
CA VAL A 177 -5.16 -11.95 -12.82
C VAL A 177 -4.87 -11.14 -14.08
N PRO A 178 -5.36 -11.54 -15.27
CA PRO A 178 -6.08 -12.78 -15.53
C PRO A 178 -5.24 -14.05 -15.24
N GLY A 179 -5.92 -15.14 -14.93
CA GLY A 179 -5.32 -16.42 -14.56
C GLY A 179 -6.34 -17.55 -14.38
N PRO A 180 -5.91 -18.75 -13.96
CA PRO A 180 -6.78 -19.92 -13.86
C PRO A 180 -8.01 -19.73 -12.96
N ARG A 181 -7.88 -18.91 -11.91
CA ARG A 181 -8.95 -18.64 -10.95
C ARG A 181 -9.87 -17.49 -11.36
N PHE A 182 -9.33 -16.48 -12.02
CA PHE A 182 -10.06 -15.27 -12.41
C PHE A 182 -9.77 -14.93 -13.87
N ALA A 183 -10.80 -14.97 -14.71
CA ALA A 183 -10.68 -14.69 -16.14
C ALA A 183 -10.29 -13.23 -16.43
N ASP A 184 -10.63 -12.31 -15.54
CA ASP A 184 -10.31 -10.88 -15.64
C ASP A 184 -10.37 -10.20 -14.26
N TYR A 185 -10.03 -8.90 -14.22
CA TYR A 185 -10.09 -8.07 -13.03
C TYR A 185 -11.51 -7.91 -12.47
N ARG A 186 -12.54 -7.95 -13.32
CA ARG A 186 -13.94 -7.82 -12.86
C ARG A 186 -14.34 -9.05 -12.05
N ALA A 187 -14.01 -10.24 -12.52
CA ALA A 187 -14.24 -11.49 -11.81
C ALA A 187 -13.53 -11.52 -10.44
N LEU A 188 -12.33 -10.93 -10.36
CA LEU A 188 -11.63 -10.74 -9.08
C LEU A 188 -12.43 -9.84 -8.14
N VAL A 189 -12.87 -8.66 -8.59
CA VAL A 189 -13.64 -7.70 -7.77
C VAL A 189 -14.95 -8.30 -7.27
N GLU A 190 -15.66 -9.06 -8.11
CA GLU A 190 -16.91 -9.75 -7.73
C GLU A 190 -16.70 -10.78 -6.61
N SER A 191 -15.48 -11.28 -6.42
CA SER A 191 -15.13 -12.22 -5.34
C SER A 191 -14.83 -11.56 -3.99
N TRP A 192 -14.67 -10.23 -3.94
CA TRP A 192 -14.29 -9.54 -2.71
C TRP A 192 -15.40 -9.59 -1.67
N SER A 193 -15.08 -10.19 -0.53
CA SER A 193 -16.02 -10.35 0.58
C SER A 193 -15.78 -9.24 1.60
N GLU A 194 -16.81 -8.43 1.86
CA GLU A 194 -16.80 -7.56 3.03
C GLU A 194 -16.87 -8.43 4.28
N ARG A 195 -15.74 -8.63 4.97
CA ARG A 195 -15.81 -9.12 6.35
C ARG A 195 -16.51 -8.04 7.16
N ARG A 196 -17.79 -8.26 7.49
CA ARG A 196 -18.44 -7.54 8.58
C ARG A 196 -17.63 -7.81 9.83
N SER A 197 -16.97 -6.79 10.35
CA SER A 197 -16.46 -6.80 11.72
C SER A 197 -17.64 -7.17 12.61
N LEU A 198 -17.63 -8.38 13.19
CA LEU A 198 -18.52 -8.70 14.29
C LEU A 198 -18.12 -7.77 15.43
N SER A 199 -18.89 -6.71 15.66
CA SER A 199 -18.78 -5.94 16.90
C SER A 199 -18.99 -6.90 18.05
N ALA A 200 -17.95 -7.12 18.85
CA ALA A 200 -18.09 -7.77 20.15
C ALA A 200 -19.09 -6.94 20.97
N THR A 201 -20.16 -7.62 21.39
CA THR A 201 -21.18 -7.10 22.30
C THR A 201 -20.67 -7.23 23.73
#